data_AF-A0A1I5EXU4-F1
#
_entry.id   AF-A0A1I5EXU4-F1
#
_cell.length_a   1.000
_cell.length_b   1.000
_cell.length_c   1.000
_cell.angle_alpha   90.00
_cell.angle_beta   90.00
_cell.angle_gamma   90.00
#
_symmetry.space_group_name_H-M   'P 1'
#
loop_
_entity.id
_entity.type
_entity.pdbx_description
1 polymer ?
#
loop_
_entity_poly.entity_id
_entity_poly.type
_entity_poly.pdbx_seq_one_letter_code
_entity_poly.pdbx_strand_id
1 'polypeptide(L)' 'MPGSGSDMVVKIVILFLVGMGVMAMFGKLRYPGQKRLAQAKCKSCGRYRIGKGPCSCRKDKLK' A
#
# COMPACT_ATOMS: atom_id res chain seq x y z
N MET A 1 26.51 -25.82 27.88
CA MET A 1 25.82 -26.66 26.87
C MET A 1 24.74 -27.42 27.62
N PRO A 2 23.45 -27.37 27.27
CA PRO A 2 22.92 -27.42 25.90
C PRO A 2 22.02 -26.22 25.55
N GLY A 3 22.29 -25.58 24.42
CA GLY A 3 21.34 -24.67 23.79
C GLY A 3 20.19 -25.51 23.25
N SER A 4 19.04 -25.41 23.91
CA SER A 4 17.79 -26.04 23.47
C SER A 4 17.52 -25.64 22.03
N GLY A 5 17.18 -26.60 21.15
CA GLY A 5 16.76 -26.31 19.77
C GLY A 5 15.61 -25.28 19.70
N SER A 6 14.84 -25.15 20.78
CA SER A 6 13.83 -24.12 21.01
C SER A 6 14.38 -22.69 20.89
N ASP A 7 15.61 -22.41 21.36
CA ASP A 7 16.21 -21.07 21.32
C ASP A 7 16.46 -20.59 19.89
N MET A 8 16.95 -21.48 19.03
CA MET A 8 17.20 -21.15 17.63
C MET A 8 15.90 -20.92 16.86
N VAL A 9 14.89 -21.76 17.09
CA VAL A 9 13.58 -21.61 16.43
C VAL A 9 12.90 -20.31 16.86
N VAL A 10 12.87 -20.02 18.17
CA VAL A 10 12.28 -18.76 18.69
C VAL A 10 13.02 -17.55 18.13
N LYS A 11 14.35 -17.59 18.07
CA LYS A 11 15.16 -16.51 17.50
C LYS A 11 14.87 -16.27 16.01
N ILE A 12 14.70 -17.33 15.22
CA ILE A 12 14.32 -17.22 13.79
C ILE A 12 12.92 -16.63 13.64
N VAL A 13 11.95 -17.11 14.42
CA VAL A 13 10.57 -16.59 14.38
C VAL A 13 10.54 -15.10 14.74
N ILE A 14 11.28 -14.69 15.78
CA ILE A 14 11.38 -13.29 16.18
C ILE A 14 12.01 -12.44 15.07
N LEU A 15 13.12 -12.89 14.46
CA LEU A 15 13.76 -12.15 13.37
C LEU A 15 12.82 -12.01 12.15
N PHE A 16 12.04 -13.04 11.84
CA PHE A 16 11.08 -13.02 10.73
C PHE A 16 9.92 -12.05 10.99
N LEU A 17 9.35 -12.07 12.20
CA LEU A 17 8.27 -11.17 12.61
C LEU A 17 8.73 -9.70 12.62
N VAL A 18 9.92 -9.44 13.14
CA VAL A 18 10.53 -8.09 13.10
C VAL A 18 10.75 -7.65 11.66
N GLY A 19 11.32 -8.51 10.81
CA GLY A 19 11.54 -8.23 9.39
C GLY A 19 10.24 -7.91 8.64
N MET A 20 9.18 -8.70 8.85
CA MET A 20 7.85 -8.46 8.28
C MET A 20 7.24 -7.13 8.77
N GLY A 21 7.34 -6.83 10.07
CA GLY A 21 6.84 -5.59 10.65
C GLY A 21 7.53 -4.35 10.08
N VAL A 22 8.86 -4.40 9.97
CA VAL A 22 9.65 -3.32 9.35
C VAL A 22 9.26 -3.16 7.88
N MET A 23 9.18 -4.24 7.10
CA MET A 23 8.76 -4.17 5.69
C MET A 23 7.33 -3.63 5.52
N ALA A 24 6.40 -3.94 6.44
CA ALA A 24 5.05 -3.41 6.39
C ALA A 24 5.02 -1.89 6.70
N MET A 25 5.76 -1.45 7.72
CA MET A 25 5.88 -0.02 8.05
C MET A 25 6.62 0.75 6.95
N PHE A 26 7.72 0.19 6.43
CA PHE A 26 8.48 0.78 5.33
C PHE A 26 7.69 0.73 4.02
N GLY A 27 6.91 -0.32 3.79
CA GLY A 27 6.00 -0.48 2.65
C GLY A 27 4.93 0.61 2.63
N LYS A 28 4.41 1.04 3.79
CA LYS A 28 3.46 2.16 3.88
C LYS A 28 4.11 3.50 3.50
N LEU A 29 5.37 3.73 3.87
CA LEU A 29 6.10 4.96 3.55
C LEU A 29 6.65 4.95 2.10
N ARG A 30 6.97 3.76 1.58
CA ARG A 30 7.58 3.57 0.26
C ARG A 30 6.58 3.20 -0.82
N TYR A 31 5.27 3.07 -0.57
CA TYR A 31 4.26 2.73 -1.59
C TYR A 31 4.17 3.84 -2.67
N PRO A 32 4.95 3.79 -3.77
CA PRO A 32 5.05 4.88 -4.72
C PRO A 32 3.80 4.91 -5.64
N GLY A 33 2.93 3.91 -5.50
CA GLY A 33 1.72 3.71 -6.31
C GLY A 33 0.48 4.44 -5.80
N GLN A 34 0.41 4.86 -4.53
CA GLN A 34 -0.79 5.52 -3.99
C GLN A 34 -1.06 6.84 -4.70
N LYS A 35 0.00 7.58 -5.03
CA LYS A 35 -0.10 8.83 -5.80
C LYS A 35 -0.59 8.57 -7.23
N ARG A 36 -0.16 7.48 -7.87
CA ARG A 36 -0.60 7.10 -9.22
C ARG A 36 -2.07 6.67 -9.24
N LEU A 37 -2.51 5.89 -8.24
CA LEU A 37 -3.91 5.49 -8.05
C LEU A 37 -4.81 6.70 -7.74
N ALA A 38 -4.31 7.66 -6.94
CA ALA A 38 -5.03 8.90 -6.64
C ALA A 38 -5.11 9.84 -7.87
N GLN A 39 -4.07 9.91 -8.69
CA GLN A 39 -4.09 10.67 -9.96
C GLN A 39 -5.00 10.05 -11.01
N ALA A 40 -5.15 8.72 -11.00
CA ALA A 40 -6.09 8.03 -11.87
C ALA A 40 -7.56 8.27 -11.45
N LYS A 41 -7.83 8.77 -10.24
CA LYS A 41 -9.18 9.15 -9.78
C LYS A 41 -9.49 10.61 -10.12
N CYS A 42 -10.76 10.87 -10.44
CA CYS A 42 -11.24 12.22 -10.60
C CYS A 42 -11.40 12.88 -9.23
N LYS A 43 -10.74 14.04 -9.02
CA LYS A 43 -10.83 14.81 -7.75
C LYS A 43 -12.25 15.24 -7.36
N SER A 44 -13.16 15.39 -8.32
CA SER A 44 -14.51 15.90 -8.05
C SER A 44 -15.51 14.83 -7.60
N CYS A 45 -15.34 13.57 -8.00
CA CYS A 45 -16.30 12.50 -7.68
C CYS A 45 -15.65 11.22 -7.13
N GLY A 46 -14.32 11.15 -7.06
CA GLY A 46 -13.58 9.98 -6.59
C GLY A 46 -13.56 8.77 -7.53
N ARG A 47 -14.31 8.77 -8.65
CA ARG A 47 -14.29 7.68 -9.64
C ARG A 47 -13.01 7.66 -10.45
N TYR A 48 -12.58 6.48 -10.88
CA TYR A 48 -11.46 6.33 -11.80
C TYR A 48 -11.77 6.96 -13.17
N ARG A 49 -10.82 7.71 -13.72
CA ARG A 49 -10.86 8.24 -15.08
C ARG A 49 -10.58 7.10 -16.05
N ILE A 50 -11.62 6.56 -16.64
CA ILE A 50 -11.53 5.50 -17.67
C ILE A 50 -11.38 6.21 -19.03
N GLY A 51 -10.19 6.14 -19.63
CA GLY A 51 -9.88 6.78 -20.91
C GLY A 51 -9.42 8.25 -20.84
N LYS A 52 -9.15 8.87 -22.00
CA LYS A 52 -8.68 10.28 -22.14
C LYS A 52 -9.80 11.33 -22.07
N GLY A 53 -11.06 10.89 -21.92
CA GLY A 53 -12.23 11.77 -21.90
C GLY A 53 -12.46 12.46 -20.55
N PRO A 54 -13.24 13.55 -20.52
CA PRO A 54 -13.65 14.19 -19.27
C PRO A 54 -14.51 13.22 -18.44
N CYS A 55 -14.29 13.21 -17.12
CA CYS A 55 -15.11 12.46 -16.16
C CYS A 55 -16.59 12.81 -16.36
N SER A 56 -17.48 11.81 -16.31
CA SER A 56 -18.93 12.02 -16.38
C SER A 56 -19.40 13.10 -15.40
N CYS A 57 -18.86 13.08 -14.18
CA CYS A 57 -19.07 14.08 -13.13
C CYS A 57 -18.81 15.55 -13.52
N ARG A 58 -18.02 15.82 -14.57
CA ARG A 58 -17.74 17.17 -15.07
C ARG A 58 -18.61 17.53 -16.29
N LYS A 59 -19.19 16.55 -16.99
CA LYS A 59 -20.17 16.80 -18.06
C LYS A 59 -21.45 17.41 -17.50
N ASP A 60 -21.88 17.00 -16.31
CA ASP A 60 -23.09 17.53 -15.65
C ASP A 60 -22.89 18.90 -14.98
N LYS A 61 -21.65 19.34 -14.76
CA LYS A 61 -21.30 20.61 -14.09
C LYS A 61 -21.25 21.81 -15.04
N LEU A 62 -21.45 21.59 -16.34
CA LEU A 62 -21.57 22.63 -17.38
C LEU A 62 -23.05 22.72 -17.80
N LYS A 63 -23.91 23.07 -16.85
CA LYS A 63 -25.26 23.57 -17.11
C LYS A 63 -25.40 24.88 -16.36
#